data_AF-A0A3P7KYX9-F1
#
_entry.id   AF-A0A3P7KYX9-F1
#
_cell.length_a   1.000
_cell.length_b   1.000
_cell.length_c   1.000
_cell.angle_alpha   90.00
_cell.angle_beta   90.00
_cell.angle_gamma   90.00
#
_symmetry.space_group_name_H-M   'P 1'
#
loop_
_entity.id
_entity.type
_entity.pdbx_description
1 polymer ?
#
loop_
_entity_poly.entity_id
_entity_poly.type
_entity_poly.pdbx_seq_one_letter_code
_entity_poly.pdbx_strand_id
1 'polypeptide(L)'
;MMVAGSDSLRDVSSIALKTVVGHLPVGNTVFVTNLMKRLVPKLNAALEQTKPNDSVRLEIVDIIGDVLNRFGSLITSVHKDTQKVLLDQLLLERPALKKKATLALASLMSVCSHELFKDTMDVFVERLTDAKGSNSIRTYVVALTCVARTSGPRFSDYISRVLPKILDHVESADDDELKEALLQSLETFTYRCPKEMAAYQSRILKNDDFTKIYAVAALAT
;
A
#
# COMPACT_ATOMS: atom_id res chain seq x y z
N MET A 1 8.82 17.31 19.23
CA MET A 1 7.42 17.66 19.58
C MET A 1 6.47 16.50 19.31
N MET A 2 6.30 16.04 18.06
CA MET A 2 5.41 14.92 17.71
C MET A 2 5.64 13.59 18.46
N VAL A 3 6.87 13.27 18.86
CA VAL A 3 7.21 12.00 19.53
C VAL A 3 7.46 12.18 21.03
N ALA A 4 7.78 13.39 21.48
CA ALA A 4 8.26 13.68 22.84
C ALA A 4 7.30 14.53 23.70
N GLY A 5 6.13 14.91 23.17
CA GLY A 5 5.10 15.67 23.91
C GLY A 5 4.06 14.77 24.58
N SER A 6 3.17 15.36 25.38
CA SER A 6 1.94 14.71 25.89
C SER A 6 1.03 14.30 24.75
N ASP A 7 0.12 13.34 24.97
CA ASP A 7 -0.82 12.86 23.94
C ASP A 7 -1.61 14.00 23.27
N SER A 8 -2.08 14.99 24.06
CA SER A 8 -2.73 16.19 23.52
C SER A 8 -1.82 17.03 22.60
N LEU A 9 -0.54 17.18 22.93
CA LEU A 9 0.43 17.91 22.10
C LEU A 9 0.78 17.13 20.83
N ARG A 10 0.79 15.79 20.90
CA ARG A 10 1.02 14.91 19.75
C ARG A 10 -0.12 15.02 18.74
N ASP A 11 -1.36 15.01 19.19
CA ASP A 11 -2.54 15.13 18.33
C ASP A 11 -2.60 16.50 17.63
N VAL A 12 -2.45 17.59 18.38
CA VAL A 12 -2.46 18.95 17.81
C VAL A 12 -1.31 19.13 16.82
N SER A 13 -0.12 18.64 17.15
CA SER A 13 1.04 18.72 16.25
C SER A 13 0.82 17.91 14.97
N SER A 14 0.15 16.75 15.06
CA SER A 14 -0.15 15.87 13.91
C SER A 14 -1.12 16.55 12.95
N ILE A 15 -2.19 17.13 13.50
CA ILE A 15 -3.19 17.88 12.74
C ILE A 15 -2.56 19.10 12.07
N ALA A 16 -1.75 19.86 12.82
CA ALA A 16 -1.05 21.02 12.27
C ALA A 16 -0.13 20.62 11.11
N LEU A 17 0.64 19.54 11.26
CA LEU A 17 1.55 19.09 10.21
C LEU A 17 0.80 18.57 8.97
N LYS A 18 -0.27 17.79 9.12
CA LYS A 18 -1.14 17.38 8.00
C LYS A 18 -1.75 18.57 7.30
N THR A 19 -2.22 19.55 8.06
CA THR A 19 -2.81 20.79 7.52
C THR A 19 -1.78 21.56 6.70
N VAL A 20 -0.57 21.74 7.24
CA VAL A 20 0.54 22.39 6.54
C VAL A 20 0.87 21.64 5.27
N VAL A 21 1.09 20.32 5.33
CA VAL A 21 1.34 19.50 4.15
C VAL A 21 0.22 19.76 3.14
N GLY A 22 -1.05 19.57 3.54
CA GLY A 22 -2.28 19.82 2.79
C GLY A 22 -2.33 21.14 2.02
N HIS A 23 -1.87 22.22 2.63
CA HIS A 23 -1.93 23.57 2.05
C HIS A 23 -0.67 23.99 1.28
N LEU A 24 0.38 23.17 1.23
CA LEU A 24 1.58 23.48 0.45
C LEU A 24 1.23 23.63 -1.05
N PRO A 25 1.75 24.67 -1.72
CA PRO A 25 1.46 24.93 -3.12
C PRO A 25 2.15 23.91 -4.03
N VAL A 26 1.40 23.29 -4.93
CA VAL A 26 1.94 22.27 -5.85
C VAL A 26 2.85 22.90 -6.93
N GLY A 27 2.65 24.18 -7.23
CA GLY A 27 3.42 24.90 -8.27
C GLY A 27 4.82 25.38 -7.84
N ASN A 28 5.09 25.55 -6.55
CA ASN A 28 6.43 25.96 -6.06
C ASN A 28 7.27 24.73 -5.70
N THR A 29 7.69 24.00 -6.74
CA THR A 29 8.34 22.70 -6.60
C THR A 29 9.69 22.79 -5.89
N VAL A 30 10.48 23.85 -6.07
CA VAL A 30 11.80 24.00 -5.42
C VAL A 30 11.67 24.11 -3.90
N PHE A 31 10.80 25.00 -3.43
CA PHE A 31 10.56 25.17 -2.00
C PHE A 31 10.02 23.87 -1.37
N VAL A 32 9.00 23.27 -1.98
CA VAL A 32 8.37 22.05 -1.47
C VAL A 32 9.37 20.89 -1.46
N THR A 33 10.16 20.71 -2.51
CA THR A 33 11.20 19.68 -2.58
C THR A 33 12.18 19.80 -1.42
N ASN A 34 12.70 21.00 -1.18
CA ASN A 34 13.66 21.24 -0.11
C ASN A 34 13.06 21.02 1.28
N LEU A 35 11.79 21.40 1.48
CA LEU A 35 11.07 21.17 2.72
C LEU A 35 10.83 19.67 2.95
N MET A 36 10.32 18.95 1.96
CA MET A 36 10.02 17.52 2.06
C MET A 36 11.30 16.67 2.24
N LYS A 37 12.40 17.03 1.57
CA LYS A 37 13.71 16.38 1.79
C LYS A 37 14.25 16.55 3.22
N ARG A 38 13.78 17.54 3.98
CA ARG A 38 14.12 17.71 5.40
C ARG A 38 13.08 17.08 6.32
N LEU A 39 11.81 17.08 5.94
CA LEU A 39 10.71 16.58 6.74
C LEU A 39 10.66 15.05 6.75
N VAL A 40 10.68 14.41 5.57
CA VAL A 40 10.48 12.96 5.44
C VAL A 40 11.54 12.16 6.20
N PRO A 41 12.85 12.48 6.17
CA PRO A 41 13.83 11.77 6.99
C PRO A 41 13.53 11.86 8.50
N LYS A 42 13.00 12.98 8.98
CA LYS A 42 12.61 13.14 10.39
C LYS A 42 11.38 12.30 10.73
N LEU A 43 10.43 12.16 9.81
CA LEU A 43 9.26 11.30 9.97
C LEU A 43 9.66 9.82 9.96
N ASN A 44 10.56 9.41 9.05
CA ASN A 44 11.11 8.06 9.02
C ASN A 44 11.82 7.72 10.35
N ALA A 45 12.73 8.59 10.81
CA ALA A 45 13.43 8.40 12.08
C ALA A 45 12.48 8.38 13.29
N ALA A 46 11.46 9.26 13.28
CA ALA A 46 10.42 9.26 14.31
C ALA A 46 9.65 7.94 14.35
N LEU A 47 9.31 7.37 13.19
CA LEU A 47 8.59 6.11 13.08
C LEU A 47 9.41 4.92 13.61
N GLU A 48 10.71 4.90 13.32
CA GLU A 48 11.65 3.88 13.81
C GLU A 48 11.86 3.97 15.33
N GLN A 49 11.95 5.18 15.88
CA GLN A 49 12.17 5.41 17.32
C GLN A 49 10.90 5.20 18.16
N THR A 50 9.72 5.22 17.53
CA THR A 50 8.44 5.10 18.24
C THR A 50 8.15 3.62 18.52
N LYS A 51 7.86 3.31 19.80
CA LYS A 51 7.54 1.94 20.27
C LYS A 51 6.42 1.30 19.45
N PRO A 52 6.51 0.00 19.07
CA PRO A 52 5.56 -0.65 18.15
C PRO A 52 4.06 -0.43 18.44
N ASN A 53 3.67 -0.37 19.71
CA ASN A 53 2.27 -0.26 20.13
C ASN A 53 1.76 1.19 20.27
N ASP A 54 2.62 2.19 20.13
CA ASP A 54 2.23 3.60 20.29
C ASP A 54 1.31 4.05 19.13
N SER A 55 0.21 4.74 19.44
CA SER A 55 -0.76 5.27 18.48
C SER A 55 -0.17 6.31 17.55
N VAL A 56 0.87 7.04 17.96
CA VAL A 56 1.54 8.08 17.15
C VAL A 56 2.04 7.54 15.81
N ARG A 57 2.35 6.24 15.72
CA ARG A 57 2.80 5.60 14.48
C ARG A 57 1.76 5.71 13.36
N LEU A 58 0.47 5.66 13.72
CA LEU A 58 -0.62 5.88 12.76
C LEU A 58 -0.52 7.27 12.15
N GLU A 59 -0.33 8.30 12.97
CA GLU A 59 -0.25 9.69 12.53
C GLU A 59 0.99 9.93 11.66
N ILE A 60 2.14 9.39 12.06
CA ILE A 60 3.37 9.51 11.28
C ILE A 60 3.22 8.86 9.90
N VAL A 61 2.71 7.62 9.84
CA VAL A 61 2.51 6.91 8.57
C VAL A 61 1.49 7.63 7.69
N ASP A 62 0.44 8.20 8.27
CA ASP A 62 -0.55 8.98 7.53
C ASP A 62 0.06 10.22 6.88
N ILE A 63 0.87 10.97 7.64
CA ILE A 63 1.58 12.15 7.13
C ILE A 63 2.56 11.76 6.02
N ILE A 64 3.29 10.64 6.19
CA ILE A 64 4.17 10.11 5.13
C ILE A 64 3.34 9.78 3.87
N GLY A 65 2.18 9.14 4.04
CA GLY A 65 1.25 8.85 2.95
C GLY A 65 0.80 10.10 2.20
N ASP A 66 0.37 11.14 2.91
CA ASP A 66 -0.04 12.44 2.33
C ASP A 66 1.10 13.10 1.54
N VAL A 67 2.32 13.07 2.09
CA VAL A 67 3.51 13.60 1.43
C VAL A 67 3.84 12.82 0.15
N LEU A 68 3.82 11.49 0.20
CA LEU A 68 4.10 10.65 -0.96
C LEU A 68 3.06 10.83 -2.06
N ASN A 69 1.78 10.90 -1.70
CA ASN A 69 0.69 11.07 -2.65
C ASN A 69 0.81 12.39 -3.43
N ARG A 70 1.23 13.46 -2.77
CA ARG A 70 1.24 14.81 -3.36
C ARG A 70 2.58 15.23 -3.93
N PHE A 71 3.68 14.81 -3.31
CA PHE A 71 5.02 15.30 -3.59
C PHE A 71 6.03 14.17 -3.83
N GLY A 72 5.59 12.91 -3.87
CA GLY A 72 6.48 11.75 -3.97
C GLY A 72 7.45 11.80 -5.15
N SER A 73 7.02 12.29 -6.31
CA SER A 73 7.87 12.45 -7.50
C SER A 73 9.02 13.45 -7.33
N LEU A 74 8.91 14.38 -6.38
CA LEU A 74 9.92 15.41 -6.11
C LEU A 74 11.02 14.95 -5.13
N ILE A 75 10.81 13.84 -4.43
CA ILE A 75 11.64 13.40 -3.30
C ILE A 75 12.23 12.01 -3.50
N THR A 76 12.63 11.66 -4.71
CA THR A 76 13.22 10.35 -5.04
C THR A 76 14.40 9.96 -4.14
N SER A 77 15.16 10.94 -3.65
CA SER A 77 16.32 10.72 -2.76
C SER A 77 15.97 10.09 -1.41
N VAL A 78 14.71 10.12 -0.96
CA VAL A 78 14.30 9.53 0.34
C VAL A 78 13.51 8.23 0.18
N HIS A 79 13.20 7.83 -1.06
CA HIS A 79 12.30 6.71 -1.33
C HIS A 79 12.77 5.39 -0.72
N LYS A 80 14.06 5.08 -0.80
CA LYS A 80 14.63 3.83 -0.28
C LYS A 80 14.43 3.69 1.23
N ASP A 81 14.77 4.74 1.98
CA ASP A 81 14.61 4.73 3.43
C ASP A 81 13.13 4.73 3.82
N THR A 82 12.30 5.50 3.11
CA THR A 82 10.85 5.52 3.34
C THR A 82 10.20 4.17 3.04
N GLN A 83 10.60 3.47 1.99
CA GLN A 83 10.13 2.13 1.67
C GLN A 83 10.41 1.16 2.81
N LYS A 84 11.67 1.12 3.28
CA LYS A 84 12.10 0.24 4.37
C LYS A 84 11.23 0.46 5.61
N VAL A 85 11.13 1.71 6.09
CA VAL A 85 10.35 1.98 7.30
C VAL A 85 8.87 1.68 7.09
N LEU A 86 8.30 1.84 5.90
CA LEU A 86 6.89 1.48 5.67
C LEU A 86 6.67 -0.04 5.63
N LEU A 87 7.59 -0.81 5.04
CA LEU A 87 7.52 -2.28 5.01
C LEU A 87 7.56 -2.87 6.43
N ASP A 88 8.39 -2.32 7.31
CA ASP A 88 8.47 -2.75 8.71
C ASP A 88 7.12 -2.62 9.44
N GLN A 89 6.22 -1.74 8.97
CA GLN A 89 4.92 -1.54 9.59
C GLN A 89 3.91 -2.62 9.27
N LEU A 90 4.09 -3.33 8.17
CA LEU A 90 3.25 -4.47 7.81
C LEU A 90 3.50 -5.68 8.73
N LEU A 91 4.65 -5.70 9.40
CA LEU A 91 5.06 -6.76 10.34
C LEU A 91 4.44 -6.61 11.74
N LEU A 92 3.86 -5.46 12.07
CA LEU A 92 3.33 -5.18 13.41
C LEU A 92 1.86 -5.59 13.56
N GLU A 93 1.46 -6.11 14.71
CA GLU A 93 0.10 -6.60 15.01
C GLU A 93 -0.93 -5.48 15.25
N ARG A 94 -1.07 -4.53 14.31
CA ARG A 94 -2.06 -3.45 14.38
C ARG A 94 -2.73 -3.20 13.03
N PRO A 95 -3.97 -3.68 12.79
CA PRO A 95 -4.63 -3.60 11.48
C PRO A 95 -4.74 -2.19 10.90
N ALA A 96 -5.10 -1.20 11.72
CA ALA A 96 -5.19 0.20 11.28
C ALA A 96 -3.85 0.75 10.78
N LEU A 97 -2.74 0.31 11.37
CA LEU A 97 -1.39 0.72 10.98
C LEU A 97 -0.98 0.04 9.68
N LYS A 98 -1.20 -1.28 9.56
CA LYS A 98 -0.96 -2.02 8.32
C LYS A 98 -1.71 -1.37 7.15
N LYS A 99 -2.99 -1.01 7.33
CA LYS A 99 -3.80 -0.33 6.32
C LYS A 99 -3.19 0.99 5.86
N LYS A 100 -2.80 1.87 6.80
CA LYS A 100 -2.16 3.16 6.45
C LYS A 100 -0.82 2.96 5.76
N ALA A 101 0.00 2.03 6.24
CA ALA A 101 1.31 1.73 5.65
C ALA A 101 1.17 1.18 4.22
N THR A 102 0.18 0.30 3.99
CA THR A 102 -0.16 -0.21 2.66
C THR A 102 -0.52 0.93 1.69
N LEU A 103 -1.35 1.89 2.10
CA LEU A 103 -1.73 3.02 1.25
C LEU A 103 -0.54 3.95 0.96
N ALA A 104 0.34 4.17 1.95
CA ALA A 104 1.56 4.94 1.77
C ALA A 104 2.53 4.22 0.80
N LEU A 105 2.72 2.90 0.93
CA LEU A 105 3.52 2.10 0.00
C LEU A 105 2.95 2.15 -1.42
N ALA A 106 1.63 2.01 -1.59
CA ALA A 106 0.99 2.12 -2.90
C ALA A 106 1.17 3.50 -3.53
N SER A 107 1.20 4.58 -2.73
CA SER A 107 1.53 5.93 -3.18
C SER A 107 3.01 6.09 -3.54
N LEU A 108 3.91 5.38 -2.86
CA LEU A 108 5.33 5.33 -3.24
C LEU A 108 5.52 4.56 -4.56
N MET A 109 4.82 3.44 -4.75
CA MET A 109 4.95 2.57 -5.92
C MET A 109 4.57 3.26 -7.24
N SER A 110 3.72 4.28 -7.20
CA SER A 110 3.37 5.04 -8.40
C SER A 110 4.48 5.96 -8.90
N VAL A 111 5.47 6.27 -8.06
CA VAL A 111 6.53 7.27 -8.36
C VAL A 111 7.95 6.79 -8.10
N CYS A 112 8.15 5.63 -7.47
CA CYS A 112 9.49 5.11 -7.16
C CYS A 112 10.21 4.55 -8.39
N SER A 113 11.51 4.31 -8.27
CA SER A 113 12.32 3.67 -9.32
C SER A 113 11.84 2.25 -9.66
N HIS A 114 12.27 1.72 -10.80
CA HIS A 114 11.96 0.33 -11.19
C HIS A 114 12.50 -0.68 -10.17
N GLU A 115 13.73 -0.49 -9.69
CA GLU A 115 14.37 -1.32 -8.67
C GLU A 115 13.56 -1.37 -7.37
N LEU A 116 13.19 -0.22 -6.81
CA LEU A 116 12.40 -0.18 -5.57
C LEU A 116 11.03 -0.82 -5.73
N PHE A 117 10.37 -0.63 -6.88
CA PHE A 117 9.10 -1.29 -7.15
C PHE A 117 9.26 -2.80 -7.18
N LYS A 118 10.29 -3.29 -7.86
CA LYS A 118 10.60 -4.72 -7.92
C LYS A 118 10.84 -5.29 -6.53
N ASP A 119 11.67 -4.64 -5.72
CA ASP A 119 11.97 -5.09 -4.36
C ASP A 119 10.70 -5.18 -3.50
N THR A 120 9.80 -4.19 -3.60
CA THR A 120 8.52 -4.21 -2.85
C THR A 120 7.61 -5.34 -3.32
N MET A 121 7.49 -5.54 -4.63
CA MET A 121 6.67 -6.60 -5.20
C MET A 121 7.20 -7.99 -4.84
N ASP A 122 8.52 -8.17 -4.85
CA ASP A 122 9.16 -9.41 -4.42
C ASP A 122 8.86 -9.70 -2.94
N VAL A 123 8.97 -8.70 -2.07
CA VAL A 123 8.58 -8.82 -0.65
C VAL A 123 7.10 -9.19 -0.52
N PHE A 124 6.18 -8.52 -1.22
CA PHE A 124 4.75 -8.84 -1.11
C PHE A 124 4.41 -10.25 -1.59
N VAL A 125 5.01 -10.71 -2.68
CA VAL A 125 4.79 -12.06 -3.21
C VAL A 125 5.37 -13.12 -2.29
N GLU A 126 6.58 -12.91 -1.76
CA GLU A 126 7.22 -13.79 -0.78
C GLU A 126 6.35 -13.89 0.49
N ARG A 127 5.97 -12.74 1.05
CA ARG A 127 5.18 -12.71 2.29
C ARG A 127 3.78 -13.28 2.12
N LEU A 128 3.13 -13.11 0.98
CA LEU A 128 1.85 -13.77 0.69
C LEU A 128 2.03 -15.30 0.66
N THR A 129 3.15 -15.78 0.10
CA THR A 129 3.46 -17.21 0.04
C THR A 129 3.66 -17.81 1.43
N ASP A 130 4.34 -17.08 2.31
CA ASP A 130 4.67 -17.54 3.66
C ASP A 130 3.58 -17.21 4.71
N ALA A 131 2.56 -16.44 4.32
CA ALA A 131 1.52 -15.97 5.23
C ALA A 131 0.71 -17.14 5.80
N LYS A 132 0.63 -17.19 7.14
CA LYS A 132 -0.21 -18.13 7.87
C LYS A 132 -1.39 -17.40 8.49
N GLY A 133 -2.58 -17.94 8.27
CA GLY A 133 -3.84 -17.41 8.80
C GLY A 133 -4.37 -16.20 8.02
N SER A 134 -5.69 -16.02 8.07
CA SER A 134 -6.41 -15.11 7.19
C SER A 134 -5.99 -13.65 7.32
N ASN A 135 -5.65 -13.17 8.51
CA ASN A 135 -5.24 -11.77 8.72
C ASN A 135 -3.92 -11.43 8.01
N SER A 136 -2.95 -12.35 8.01
CA SER A 136 -1.66 -12.14 7.34
C SER A 136 -1.85 -12.18 5.82
N ILE A 137 -2.59 -13.18 5.31
CA ILE A 137 -2.93 -13.31 3.90
C ILE A 137 -3.65 -12.04 3.43
N ARG A 138 -4.70 -11.62 4.14
CA ARG A 138 -5.49 -10.41 3.84
C ARG A 138 -4.63 -9.15 3.77
N THR A 139 -3.61 -9.02 4.63
CA THR A 139 -2.69 -7.88 4.60
C THR A 139 -2.00 -7.75 3.24
N TYR A 140 -1.42 -8.85 2.72
CA TYR A 140 -0.66 -8.82 1.47
C TYR A 140 -1.56 -8.83 0.24
N VAL A 141 -2.72 -9.49 0.31
CA VAL A 141 -3.79 -9.38 -0.71
C VAL A 141 -4.19 -7.92 -0.89
N VAL A 142 -4.53 -7.22 0.20
CA VAL A 142 -4.89 -5.79 0.14
C VAL A 142 -3.72 -4.93 -0.35
N ALA A 143 -2.48 -5.25 0.04
CA ALA A 143 -1.30 -4.52 -0.41
C ALA A 143 -1.10 -4.60 -1.93
N LEU A 144 -1.16 -5.81 -2.50
CA LEU A 144 -1.07 -6.04 -3.94
C LEU A 144 -2.21 -5.32 -4.69
N THR A 145 -3.42 -5.33 -4.13
CA THR A 145 -4.59 -4.64 -4.70
C THR A 145 -4.43 -3.13 -4.70
N CYS A 146 -3.90 -2.54 -3.63
CA CYS A 146 -3.57 -1.12 -3.60
C CYS A 146 -2.52 -0.75 -4.65
N VAL A 147 -1.48 -1.57 -4.84
CA VAL A 147 -0.45 -1.33 -5.86
C VAL A 147 -1.03 -1.45 -7.28
N ALA A 148 -1.84 -2.46 -7.57
CA ALA A 148 -2.49 -2.60 -8.88
C ALA A 148 -3.39 -1.40 -9.20
N ARG A 149 -4.09 -0.86 -8.20
CA ARG A 149 -4.93 0.33 -8.34
C ARG A 149 -4.08 1.55 -8.72
N THR A 150 -2.99 1.82 -8.01
CA THR A 150 -2.18 3.04 -8.23
C THR A 150 -1.19 2.90 -9.38
N SER A 151 -0.73 1.69 -9.66
CA SER A 151 0.45 1.42 -10.51
C SER A 151 0.21 0.27 -11.50
N GLY A 152 -1.02 0.15 -12.03
CA GLY A 152 -1.47 -0.92 -12.92
C GLY A 152 -0.48 -1.32 -14.03
N PRO A 153 0.02 -0.37 -14.86
CA PRO A 153 0.97 -0.69 -15.93
C PRO A 153 2.31 -1.29 -15.47
N ARG A 154 2.72 -1.04 -14.22
CA ARG A 154 3.93 -1.64 -13.62
C ARG A 154 3.60 -2.98 -12.96
N PHE A 155 2.38 -3.09 -12.42
CA PHE A 155 1.89 -4.27 -11.73
C PHE A 155 1.57 -5.42 -12.69
N SER A 156 1.18 -5.13 -13.94
CA SER A 156 0.85 -6.15 -14.96
C SER A 156 1.95 -7.19 -15.14
N ASP A 157 3.22 -6.79 -15.07
CA ASP A 157 4.39 -7.68 -15.19
C ASP A 157 4.47 -8.74 -14.07
N TYR A 158 3.72 -8.55 -12.98
CA TYR A 158 3.70 -9.42 -11.81
C TYR A 158 2.45 -10.31 -11.74
N ILE A 159 1.46 -10.13 -12.61
CA ILE A 159 0.20 -10.90 -12.58
C ILE A 159 0.47 -12.41 -12.64
N SER A 160 1.40 -12.85 -13.48
CA SER A 160 1.76 -14.27 -13.63
C SER A 160 2.32 -14.91 -12.34
N ARG A 161 2.89 -14.09 -11.44
CA ARG A 161 3.41 -14.53 -10.13
C ARG A 161 2.40 -14.37 -9.00
N VAL A 162 1.57 -13.33 -9.06
CA VAL A 162 0.61 -12.96 -8.02
C VAL A 162 -0.67 -13.77 -8.14
N LEU A 163 -1.27 -13.81 -9.32
CA LEU A 163 -2.63 -14.29 -9.51
C LEU A 163 -2.82 -15.78 -9.19
N PRO A 164 -1.89 -16.71 -9.52
CA PRO A 164 -2.03 -18.09 -9.10
C PRO A 164 -2.22 -18.25 -7.59
N LYS A 165 -1.44 -17.49 -6.79
CA LYS A 165 -1.52 -17.51 -5.32
C LYS A 165 -2.84 -16.96 -4.80
N ILE A 166 -3.35 -15.89 -5.42
CA ILE A 166 -4.65 -15.31 -5.09
C ILE A 166 -5.77 -16.34 -5.35
N LEU A 167 -5.71 -17.07 -6.47
CA LEU A 167 -6.68 -18.10 -6.79
C LEU A 167 -6.60 -19.31 -5.84
N ASP A 168 -5.39 -19.72 -5.43
CA ASP A 168 -5.24 -20.76 -4.42
C ASP A 168 -5.91 -20.36 -3.09
N HIS A 169 -5.76 -19.09 -2.67
CA HIS A 169 -6.43 -18.58 -1.47
C HIS A 169 -7.95 -18.42 -1.65
N VAL A 170 -8.43 -18.10 -2.86
CA VAL A 170 -9.88 -18.07 -3.16
C VAL A 170 -10.51 -19.44 -2.96
N GLU A 171 -9.82 -20.51 -3.34
CA GLU A 171 -10.31 -21.89 -3.21
C GLU A 171 -10.29 -22.37 -1.74
N SER A 172 -9.39 -21.85 -0.90
CA SER A 172 -9.20 -22.31 0.48
C SER A 172 -9.77 -21.39 1.57
N ALA A 173 -10.17 -20.16 1.24
CA ALA A 173 -10.59 -19.17 2.24
C ALA A 173 -11.92 -19.58 2.90
N ASP A 174 -11.95 -19.54 4.23
CA ASP A 174 -13.11 -19.89 5.05
C ASP A 174 -13.80 -18.65 5.66
N ASP A 175 -13.04 -17.61 6.03
CA ASP A 175 -13.58 -16.37 6.59
C ASP A 175 -14.03 -15.34 5.53
N ASP A 176 -15.11 -14.63 5.86
CA ASP A 176 -15.78 -13.70 4.94
C ASP A 176 -14.94 -12.43 4.65
N GLU A 177 -14.13 -11.95 5.60
CA GLU A 177 -13.31 -10.75 5.38
C GLU A 177 -12.16 -11.03 4.40
N LEU A 178 -11.56 -12.22 4.45
CA LEU A 178 -10.57 -12.63 3.45
C LEU A 178 -11.21 -12.86 2.09
N LYS A 179 -12.37 -13.52 2.02
CA LYS A 179 -13.11 -13.71 0.77
C LYS A 179 -13.41 -12.37 0.10
N GLU A 180 -13.90 -11.39 0.86
CA GLU A 180 -14.17 -10.05 0.35
C GLU A 180 -12.89 -9.39 -0.18
N ALA A 181 -11.77 -9.48 0.55
CA ALA A 181 -10.50 -8.92 0.10
C ALA A 181 -10.00 -9.58 -1.20
N LEU A 182 -10.15 -10.90 -1.34
CA LEU A 182 -9.77 -11.63 -2.56
C LEU A 182 -10.66 -11.26 -3.75
N LEU A 183 -11.98 -11.13 -3.53
CA LEU A 183 -12.94 -10.65 -4.53
C LEU A 183 -12.58 -9.25 -5.03
N GLN A 184 -12.35 -8.30 -4.13
CA GLN A 184 -11.92 -6.94 -4.46
C GLN A 184 -10.59 -6.92 -5.23
N SER A 185 -9.70 -7.87 -4.93
CA SER A 185 -8.41 -8.00 -5.61
C SER A 185 -8.59 -8.46 -7.05
N LEU A 186 -9.41 -9.49 -7.28
CA LEU A 186 -9.70 -10.00 -8.62
C LEU A 186 -10.44 -8.97 -9.48
N GLU A 187 -11.40 -8.24 -8.90
CA GLU A 187 -12.06 -7.12 -9.58
C GLU A 187 -11.03 -6.07 -10.00
N THR A 188 -10.17 -5.64 -9.07
CA THR A 188 -9.14 -4.63 -9.34
C THR A 188 -8.16 -5.12 -10.41
N PHE A 189 -7.70 -6.37 -10.34
CA PHE A 189 -6.76 -6.91 -11.33
C PHE A 189 -7.40 -7.05 -12.70
N THR A 190 -8.66 -7.47 -12.78
CA THR A 190 -9.40 -7.55 -14.05
C THR A 190 -9.53 -6.17 -14.69
N TYR A 191 -9.86 -5.15 -13.90
CA TYR A 191 -9.98 -3.78 -14.39
C TYR A 191 -8.62 -3.15 -14.77
N ARG A 192 -7.56 -3.44 -14.02
CA ARG A 192 -6.24 -2.77 -14.19
C ARG A 192 -5.28 -3.52 -15.12
N CYS A 193 -5.43 -4.83 -15.27
CA CYS A 193 -4.57 -5.73 -16.05
C CYS A 193 -5.41 -6.71 -16.90
N PRO A 194 -6.35 -6.22 -17.74
CA PRO A 194 -7.33 -7.09 -18.42
C PRO A 194 -6.68 -8.13 -19.35
N LYS A 195 -5.58 -7.77 -20.01
CA LYS A 195 -4.87 -8.65 -20.95
C LYS A 195 -4.25 -9.85 -20.23
N GLU A 196 -3.57 -9.59 -19.13
CA GLU A 196 -2.89 -10.61 -18.34
C GLU A 196 -3.91 -11.50 -17.62
N MET A 197 -5.01 -10.92 -17.16
CA MET A 197 -6.11 -11.64 -16.50
C MET A 197 -6.87 -12.57 -17.46
N ALA A 198 -6.91 -12.28 -18.76
CA ALA A 198 -7.58 -13.11 -19.76
C ALA A 198 -7.05 -14.55 -19.79
N ALA A 199 -5.75 -14.74 -19.55
CA ALA A 199 -5.12 -16.05 -19.47
C ALA A 199 -5.65 -16.94 -18.32
N TYR A 200 -6.34 -16.35 -17.35
CA TYR A 200 -6.85 -17.03 -16.15
C TYR A 200 -8.37 -17.08 -16.08
N GLN A 201 -9.07 -16.57 -17.10
CA GLN A 201 -10.53 -16.49 -17.15
C GLN A 201 -11.20 -17.82 -16.82
N SER A 202 -10.76 -18.93 -17.42
CA SER A 202 -11.34 -20.24 -17.18
C SER A 202 -11.21 -20.73 -15.73
N ARG A 203 -10.17 -20.31 -15.00
CA ARG A 203 -9.99 -20.65 -13.59
C ARG A 203 -10.87 -19.78 -12.70
N ILE A 204 -11.00 -18.49 -13.02
CA ILE A 204 -11.85 -17.55 -12.28
C ILE A 204 -13.33 -17.96 -12.39
N LEU A 205 -13.79 -18.33 -13.58
CA LEU A 205 -15.20 -18.70 -13.84
C LEU A 205 -15.63 -20.05 -13.25
N LYS A 206 -14.72 -20.84 -12.68
CA LYS A 206 -15.08 -22.08 -11.96
C LYS A 206 -15.69 -21.81 -10.59
N ASN A 207 -15.57 -20.58 -10.08
CA ASN A 207 -16.10 -20.20 -8.78
C ASN A 207 -17.33 -19.29 -8.97
N ASP A 208 -18.51 -19.79 -8.61
CA ASP A 208 -19.81 -19.15 -8.90
C ASP A 208 -19.96 -17.75 -8.31
N ASP A 209 -19.31 -17.47 -7.17
CA ASP A 209 -19.28 -16.14 -6.56
C ASP A 209 -18.52 -15.12 -7.42
N PHE A 210 -17.54 -15.58 -8.21
CA PHE A 210 -16.64 -14.74 -9.02
C PHE A 210 -17.12 -14.56 -10.46
N THR A 211 -17.99 -15.46 -10.96
CA THR A 211 -18.61 -15.35 -12.29
C THR A 211 -19.34 -14.02 -12.49
N LYS A 212 -20.01 -13.51 -11.44
CA LYS A 212 -20.71 -12.22 -11.49
C LYS A 212 -19.74 -11.04 -11.59
N ILE A 213 -18.63 -11.06 -10.84
CA ILE A 213 -17.64 -9.99 -10.82
C ILE A 213 -16.88 -9.94 -12.15
N TYR A 214 -16.45 -11.10 -12.67
CA TYR A 214 -15.72 -11.16 -13.93
C TYR A 214 -16.60 -10.68 -15.10
N ALA A 215 -17.89 -11.06 -15.12
CA ALA A 215 -18.81 -10.61 -16.15
C ALA A 215 -19.00 -9.08 -16.14
N VAL A 216 -19.13 -8.45 -14.97
CA VAL A 216 -19.26 -6.99 -14.86
C VAL A 216 -17.96 -6.27 -15.23
N ALA A 217 -16.81 -6.76 -14.77
CA ALA A 217 -15.52 -6.14 -15.05
C ALA A 217 -15.10 -6.29 -16.53
N ALA A 218 -15.36 -7.44 -17.15
CA ALA A 218 -15.06 -7.69 -18.57
C ALA A 218 -15.98 -6.93 -19.53
N LEU A 219 -17.20 -6.55 -19.10
CA LEU A 219 -18.09 -5.68 -19.87
C LEU A 219 -17.72 -4.19 -19.79
N ALA A 220 -16.90 -3.79 -18.82
CA ALA A 220 -16.50 -2.41 -18.56
C ALA A 220 -15.15 -2.01 -19.20
N THR A 221 -14.47 -2.96 -19.85
CA THR A 221 -13.18 -2.80 -20.57
C THR A 221 -13.36 -3.03 -22.06
#